data_AF-A0A6C0D3I8-F1
#
_entry.id   AF-A0A6C0D3I8-F1
#
_cell.length_a   1.000
_cell.length_b   1.000
_cell.length_c   1.000
_cell.angle_alpha   90.00
_cell.angle_beta   90.00
_cell.angle_gamma   90.00
#
_symmetry.space_group_name_H-M   'P 1'
#
loop_
_entity.id
_entity.type
_entity.pdbx_description
1 polymer ?
#
loop_
_entity_poly.entity_id
_entity_poly.type
_entity_poly.pdbx_seq_one_letter_code
_entity_poly.pdbx_strand_id
1 'polypeptide(L)'
;MTTYINKTRDELIIICKEQKIKGYSSLKKDELIKLLLNKTILTNVQTENVVTVCDFFCGAGGFSEGFYQEGFDIVFALDYWKPAYITHEHNHKHCKNVCMNILDIDSTEKIDEIIPDTDIIIGSPPCVSFSSSNLSGKADKTLGLQLIKQFLKIILYKKTKPNSKLKYWIMENVPNSIEFIKDKYSALELGLDPLLPDLLINNKNILIASDYGSPQGRKRAIVGDYIIPKITHSFENAIHSNKILEALGSPLNKTTQNISDPSFPLTLARSELTDHFYDSEIPSEWAIKAKRLKTDHGFMGKMDFPDRTDRLCRTIMATESYCSRESIIFKKEDCSNKYRAPTIRELACLMGFPIDYQFIGTNSNSKHKQIGNAVCVHMSMALAKAIKNAMNIFLVKKPRTLVKANINLNDLQSPLFSKYKSSPKKMNSKFHIHIPNLKINQLRVELDNITSDFDNSKYIWRCVLHKGSGKTALSVQFNNNKLHPIISSHKSFKEIDDFINIHIKPYIFSSYKFQEKNCNIVNENNESHYSPETLLELIANKITELTIKDDKIEIHELDTYLKYVKKNSYSMEIIYALYILNRALEYLIN
;
A
#
# COMPACT_ATOMS: atom_id res chain seq x y z
N MET A 1 -1.06 46.86 -10.18
CA MET A 1 -1.25 48.33 -10.24
C MET A 1 -0.31 49.03 -11.23
N THR A 2 0.89 48.51 -11.48
CA THR A 2 1.91 49.12 -12.37
C THR A 2 1.59 49.15 -13.86
N THR A 3 0.59 48.37 -14.33
CA THR A 3 0.34 48.15 -15.77
C THR A 3 -0.20 49.37 -16.54
N TYR A 4 -0.89 50.31 -15.87
CA TYR A 4 -1.56 51.44 -16.54
C TYR A 4 -0.96 52.82 -16.21
N ILE A 5 -0.19 52.93 -15.13
CA ILE A 5 0.36 54.21 -14.63
C ILE A 5 1.33 54.85 -15.64
N ASN A 6 2.13 54.02 -16.30
CA ASN A 6 3.15 54.45 -17.27
C ASN A 6 2.59 54.71 -18.68
N LYS A 7 1.29 54.50 -18.92
CA LYS A 7 0.67 54.70 -20.24
C LYS A 7 0.18 56.14 -20.42
N THR A 8 0.24 56.64 -21.64
CA THR A 8 -0.34 57.92 -22.06
C THR A 8 -1.86 57.83 -22.12
N ARG A 9 -2.55 58.98 -22.16
CA ARG A 9 -4.01 59.03 -22.22
C ARG A 9 -4.56 58.33 -23.47
N ASP A 10 -3.89 58.49 -24.61
CA ASP A 10 -4.34 57.91 -25.87
C ASP A 10 -4.18 56.38 -25.90
N GLU A 11 -3.10 55.85 -25.32
CA GLU A 11 -2.92 54.41 -25.11
C GLU A 11 -4.01 53.82 -24.22
N LEU A 12 -4.42 54.52 -23.15
CA LEU A 12 -5.50 54.07 -22.28
C LEU A 12 -6.86 54.09 -23.00
N ILE A 13 -7.10 55.05 -23.89
CA ILE A 13 -8.31 55.11 -24.73
C ILE A 13 -8.36 53.93 -25.70
N ILE A 14 -7.23 53.57 -26.32
CA ILE A 14 -7.12 52.38 -27.19
C ILE A 14 -7.50 51.12 -26.40
N ILE A 15 -6.96 50.95 -25.20
CA ILE A 15 -7.29 49.83 -24.31
C ILE A 15 -8.79 49.83 -23.96
N CYS A 16 -9.38 51.00 -23.68
CA CYS A 16 -10.82 51.10 -23.44
C CYS A 16 -11.67 50.70 -24.65
N LYS A 17 -11.23 51.02 -25.88
CA LYS A 17 -11.86 50.59 -27.13
C LYS A 17 -11.79 49.08 -27.32
N GLU A 18 -10.60 48.49 -27.15
CA GLU A 18 -10.39 47.05 -27.24
C GLU A 18 -11.25 46.28 -26.22
N GLN A 19 -11.36 46.81 -25.00
CA GLN A 19 -12.18 46.21 -23.92
C GLN A 19 -13.67 46.59 -23.98
N LYS A 20 -14.13 47.22 -25.07
CA LYS A 20 -15.53 47.67 -25.28
C LYS A 20 -16.12 48.45 -24.10
N ILE A 21 -15.30 49.26 -23.43
CA ILE A 21 -15.75 50.17 -22.36
C ILE A 21 -16.52 51.33 -23.00
N LYS A 22 -17.56 51.86 -22.38
CA LYS A 22 -18.28 53.07 -22.85
C LYS A 22 -18.02 54.23 -21.89
N GLY A 23 -18.23 55.47 -22.34
CA GLY A 23 -18.11 56.66 -21.49
C GLY A 23 -16.68 57.09 -21.14
N TYR A 24 -15.66 56.54 -21.82
CA TYR A 24 -14.24 56.85 -21.56
C TYR A 24 -13.76 58.13 -22.25
N SER A 25 -14.46 58.61 -23.28
CA SER A 25 -13.98 59.65 -24.21
C SER A 25 -13.68 61.00 -23.57
N SER A 26 -14.46 61.37 -22.54
CA SER A 26 -14.36 62.65 -21.81
C SER A 26 -13.47 62.58 -20.57
N LEU A 27 -12.95 61.40 -20.22
CA LEU A 27 -12.21 61.20 -18.96
C LEU A 27 -10.75 61.67 -19.06
N LYS A 28 -10.23 62.16 -17.93
CA LYS A 28 -8.81 62.47 -17.75
C LYS A 28 -8.00 61.18 -17.52
N LYS A 29 -6.67 61.24 -17.68
CA LYS A 29 -5.77 60.07 -17.55
C LYS A 29 -5.99 59.30 -16.24
N ASP A 30 -6.07 60.00 -15.11
CA ASP A 30 -6.23 59.36 -13.79
C ASP A 30 -7.59 58.68 -13.63
N GLU A 31 -8.63 59.24 -14.26
CA GLU A 31 -9.99 58.67 -14.27
C GLU A 31 -10.05 57.44 -15.18
N LEU A 32 -9.33 57.45 -16.31
CA LEU A 32 -9.19 56.28 -17.18
C LEU A 32 -8.42 55.15 -16.50
N ILE A 33 -7.35 55.47 -15.75
CA ILE A 33 -6.62 54.50 -14.94
C ILE A 33 -7.56 53.89 -13.89
N LYS A 34 -8.33 54.71 -13.17
CA LYS A 34 -9.33 54.22 -12.19
C LYS A 34 -10.40 53.36 -12.85
N LEU A 35 -10.93 53.76 -14.01
CA LEU A 35 -11.94 53.03 -14.76
C LEU A 35 -11.43 51.65 -15.21
N LEU A 36 -10.22 51.61 -15.77
CA LEU A 36 -9.57 50.38 -16.21
C LEU A 36 -9.23 49.48 -15.02
N LEU A 37 -8.68 50.02 -13.93
CA LEU A 37 -8.44 49.28 -12.69
C LEU A 37 -9.74 48.72 -12.10
N ASN A 38 -10.80 49.52 -12.01
CA ASN A 38 -12.10 49.07 -11.52
C ASN A 38 -12.70 47.97 -12.40
N LYS A 39 -12.55 48.06 -13.73
CA LYS A 39 -13.01 46.99 -14.61
C LYS A 39 -12.14 45.75 -14.52
N THR A 40 -10.82 45.87 -14.39
CA THR A 40 -9.92 44.73 -14.09
C THR A 40 -10.30 44.07 -12.76
N ILE A 41 -10.64 44.87 -11.74
CA ILE A 41 -11.16 44.39 -10.46
C ILE A 41 -12.50 43.71 -10.69
N LEU A 42 -13.46 44.29 -11.41
CA LEU A 42 -14.78 43.70 -11.68
C LEU A 42 -14.70 42.43 -12.56
N THR A 43 -13.74 42.32 -13.49
CA THR A 43 -13.48 41.07 -14.22
C THR A 43 -12.80 40.02 -13.35
N ASN A 44 -12.04 40.45 -12.33
CA ASN A 44 -11.44 39.56 -11.34
C ASN A 44 -12.40 39.23 -10.18
N VAL A 45 -13.48 40.00 -9.99
CA VAL A 45 -14.67 39.60 -9.22
C VAL A 45 -15.56 38.77 -10.15
N GLN A 46 -15.01 37.68 -10.68
CA GLN A 46 -15.85 36.49 -10.81
C GLN A 46 -16.22 36.13 -9.37
N THR A 47 -17.51 36.05 -9.06
CA THR A 47 -17.99 35.49 -7.79
C THR A 47 -17.16 34.24 -7.50
N GLU A 48 -16.42 34.21 -6.38
CA GLU A 48 -15.68 33.02 -5.99
C GLU A 48 -16.68 31.85 -5.98
N ASN A 49 -16.61 31.00 -7.00
CA ASN A 49 -17.49 29.85 -7.08
C ASN A 49 -17.04 28.93 -5.95
N VAL A 50 -17.85 28.78 -4.91
CA VAL A 50 -17.57 27.81 -3.85
C VAL A 50 -18.24 26.51 -4.23
N VAL A 51 -17.45 25.48 -4.48
CA VAL A 51 -17.97 24.12 -4.72
C VAL A 51 -17.63 23.26 -3.53
N THR A 52 -18.68 22.77 -2.88
CA THR A 52 -18.60 22.07 -1.59
C THR A 52 -18.43 20.57 -1.75
N VAL A 53 -17.67 19.95 -0.85
CA VAL A 53 -17.37 18.51 -0.84
C VAL A 53 -17.60 17.91 0.55
N CYS A 54 -18.27 16.77 0.61
CA CYS A 54 -18.35 15.91 1.79
C CYS A 54 -17.48 14.66 1.58
N ASP A 55 -16.66 14.27 2.56
CA ASP A 55 -15.78 13.09 2.50
C ASP A 55 -16.16 12.02 3.53
N PHE A 56 -16.63 10.85 3.08
CA PHE A 56 -17.02 9.73 3.95
C PHE A 56 -15.94 8.67 3.99
N PHE A 57 -15.72 8.08 5.15
CA PHE A 57 -14.55 7.21 5.38
C PHE A 57 -13.26 7.97 5.04
N CYS A 58 -13.21 9.24 5.46
CA CYS A 58 -12.22 10.20 4.99
C CYS A 58 -10.79 9.82 5.39
N GLY A 59 -10.63 8.92 6.38
CA GLY A 59 -9.36 8.50 6.91
C GLY A 59 -8.52 9.71 7.31
N ALA A 60 -7.25 9.71 6.91
CA ALA A 60 -6.33 10.81 7.14
C ALA A 60 -6.39 11.88 6.03
N GLY A 61 -7.47 11.95 5.27
CA GLY A 61 -7.75 13.04 4.32
C GLY A 61 -7.07 12.95 2.96
N GLY A 62 -6.59 11.78 2.52
CA GLY A 62 -5.99 11.65 1.18
C GLY A 62 -6.95 11.98 0.02
N PHE A 63 -8.25 11.66 0.17
CA PHE A 63 -9.26 12.01 -0.82
C PHE A 63 -9.59 13.51 -0.75
N SER A 64 -9.94 14.02 0.44
CA SER A 64 -10.10 15.45 0.74
C SER A 64 -8.95 16.32 0.21
N GLU A 65 -7.69 15.92 0.43
CA GLU A 65 -6.51 16.71 0.09
C GLU A 65 -6.40 16.97 -1.42
N GLY A 66 -6.71 16.00 -2.27
CA GLY A 66 -6.68 16.21 -3.72
C GLY A 66 -7.73 17.21 -4.22
N PHE A 67 -8.94 17.17 -3.64
CA PHE A 67 -9.99 18.16 -3.94
C PHE A 67 -9.62 19.54 -3.40
N TYR A 68 -9.09 19.60 -2.18
CA TYR A 68 -8.61 20.84 -1.57
C TYR A 68 -7.49 21.51 -2.41
N GLN A 69 -6.54 20.73 -2.94
CA GLN A 69 -5.48 21.24 -3.80
C GLN A 69 -6.00 21.86 -5.11
N GLU A 70 -7.15 21.40 -5.62
CA GLU A 70 -7.82 21.98 -6.79
C GLU A 70 -8.76 23.15 -6.47
N GLY A 71 -8.87 23.55 -5.20
CA GLY A 71 -9.64 24.70 -4.74
C GLY A 71 -11.08 24.40 -4.28
N PHE A 72 -11.46 23.14 -4.16
CA PHE A 72 -12.77 22.76 -3.62
C PHE A 72 -12.83 22.96 -2.10
N ASP A 73 -14.03 23.24 -1.58
CA ASP A 73 -14.26 23.49 -0.17
C ASP A 73 -14.72 22.22 0.54
N ILE A 74 -13.84 21.62 1.36
CA ILE A 74 -14.15 20.43 2.15
C ILE A 74 -14.96 20.88 3.37
N VAL A 75 -16.28 20.69 3.32
CA VAL A 75 -17.21 21.23 4.34
C VAL A 75 -17.60 20.21 5.41
N PHE A 76 -17.48 18.93 5.09
CA PHE A 76 -17.83 17.84 6.01
C PHE A 76 -16.95 16.62 5.76
N ALA A 77 -16.55 15.95 6.84
CA ALA A 77 -15.86 14.68 6.74
C ALA A 77 -16.26 13.74 7.89
N LEU A 78 -16.38 12.45 7.58
CA LEU A 78 -16.81 11.43 8.53
C LEU A 78 -15.85 10.25 8.50
N ASP A 79 -15.35 9.85 9.65
CA ASP A 79 -14.62 8.58 9.83
C ASP A 79 -14.87 8.01 11.22
N TYR A 80 -14.77 6.68 11.36
CA TYR A 80 -14.91 6.01 12.66
C TYR A 80 -13.57 5.91 13.42
N TRP A 81 -12.45 5.89 12.69
CA TRP A 81 -11.13 5.67 13.25
C TRP A 81 -10.52 6.97 13.78
N LYS A 82 -10.73 7.21 15.08
CA LYS A 82 -10.31 8.43 15.80
C LYS A 82 -8.91 8.97 15.46
N PRO A 83 -7.82 8.16 15.37
CA PRO A 83 -6.50 8.67 14.95
C PRO A 83 -6.48 9.32 13.57
N ALA A 84 -7.19 8.75 12.58
CA ALA A 84 -7.26 9.30 11.24
C ALA A 84 -8.14 10.54 11.19
N TYR A 85 -9.27 10.51 11.91
CA TYR A 85 -10.13 11.68 12.12
C TYR A 85 -9.34 12.89 12.69
N ILE A 86 -8.52 12.69 13.73
CA ILE A 86 -7.71 13.77 14.31
C ILE A 86 -6.73 14.35 13.28
N THR A 87 -6.11 13.49 12.46
CA THR A 87 -5.25 13.94 11.37
C THR A 87 -6.00 14.74 10.32
N HIS A 88 -7.18 14.27 9.90
CA HIS A 88 -8.01 15.01 8.95
C HIS A 88 -8.40 16.38 9.52
N GLU A 89 -8.91 16.43 10.75
CA GLU A 89 -9.32 17.67 11.42
C GLU A 89 -8.17 18.67 11.54
N HIS A 90 -6.96 18.20 11.85
CA HIS A 90 -5.78 19.04 11.94
C HIS A 90 -5.45 19.72 10.60
N ASN A 91 -5.58 18.98 9.49
CA ASN A 91 -5.21 19.47 8.16
C ASN A 91 -6.35 20.22 7.44
N HIS A 92 -7.60 19.94 7.80
CA HIS A 92 -8.82 20.50 7.20
C HIS A 92 -9.69 21.18 8.27
N LYS A 93 -9.11 22.09 9.04
CA LYS A 93 -9.74 22.70 10.23
C LYS A 93 -11.09 23.40 9.99
N HIS A 94 -11.33 23.91 8.78
CA HIS A 94 -12.60 24.56 8.44
C HIS A 94 -13.73 23.57 8.13
N CYS A 95 -13.43 22.28 8.00
CA CYS A 95 -14.38 21.21 7.75
C CYS A 95 -15.11 20.81 9.04
N LYS A 96 -16.42 20.54 8.98
CA LYS A 96 -17.15 19.85 10.06
C LYS A 96 -16.74 18.38 10.06
N ASN A 97 -15.82 18.01 10.95
CA ASN A 97 -15.35 16.64 11.10
C ASN A 97 -16.19 15.88 12.12
N VAL A 98 -16.64 14.68 11.79
CA VAL A 98 -17.47 13.83 12.66
C VAL A 98 -16.82 12.46 12.85
N CYS A 99 -16.47 12.15 14.10
CA CYS A 99 -15.95 10.84 14.48
C CYS A 99 -17.10 9.90 14.85
N MET A 100 -17.65 9.15 13.90
CA MET A 100 -18.79 8.26 14.13
C MET A 100 -18.81 7.03 13.23
N ASN A 101 -19.56 5.99 13.62
CA ASN A 101 -19.87 4.89 12.74
C ASN A 101 -21.01 5.32 11.79
N ILE A 102 -20.76 5.26 10.48
CA ILE A 102 -21.75 5.66 9.46
C ILE A 102 -23.04 4.82 9.52
N LEU A 103 -22.98 3.61 10.08
CA LEU A 103 -24.15 2.74 10.27
C LEU A 103 -25.11 3.27 11.33
N ASP A 104 -24.67 4.18 12.21
CA ASP A 104 -25.52 4.81 13.23
C ASP A 104 -26.45 5.88 12.60
N ILE A 105 -26.24 6.21 11.32
CA ILE A 105 -27.11 7.06 10.49
C ILE A 105 -28.21 6.19 9.88
N ASP A 106 -29.11 5.71 10.73
CA ASP A 106 -30.16 4.74 10.38
C ASP A 106 -31.39 5.35 9.68
N SER A 107 -31.63 6.66 9.82
CA SER A 107 -32.80 7.36 9.26
C SER A 107 -32.45 8.51 8.32
N THR A 108 -33.41 8.92 7.49
CA THR A 108 -33.29 10.07 6.58
C THR A 108 -33.17 11.40 7.32
N GLU A 109 -33.82 11.53 8.48
CA GLU A 109 -33.77 12.71 9.33
C GLU A 109 -32.36 12.89 9.90
N LYS A 110 -31.72 11.81 10.36
CA LYS A 110 -30.31 11.84 10.79
C LYS A 110 -29.35 12.20 9.64
N ILE A 111 -29.65 11.77 8.41
CA ILE A 111 -28.85 12.18 7.24
C ILE A 111 -28.89 13.70 7.09
N ASP A 112 -30.05 14.32 7.18
CA ASP A 112 -30.19 15.77 7.04
C ASP A 112 -29.66 16.56 8.25
N GLU A 113 -29.75 16.01 9.47
CA GLU A 113 -29.19 16.63 10.68
C GLU A 113 -27.65 16.66 10.65
N ILE A 114 -27.02 15.55 10.25
CA ILE A 114 -25.58 15.36 10.38
C ILE A 114 -24.86 15.88 9.15
N ILE A 115 -25.35 15.52 7.95
CA ILE A 115 -24.65 15.68 6.68
C ILE A 115 -25.20 16.93 5.97
N PRO A 116 -24.38 17.98 5.79
CA PRO A 116 -24.82 19.16 5.07
C PRO A 116 -25.08 18.84 3.60
N ASP A 117 -25.93 19.63 2.95
CA ASP A 117 -26.07 19.56 1.51
C ASP A 117 -24.77 20.02 0.85
N THR A 118 -24.33 19.29 -0.19
CA THR A 118 -23.03 19.48 -0.85
C THR A 118 -23.13 19.30 -2.37
N ASP A 119 -22.22 19.92 -3.12
CA ASP A 119 -22.14 19.73 -4.58
C ASP A 119 -21.55 18.36 -4.94
N ILE A 120 -20.64 17.86 -4.11
CA ILE A 120 -19.91 16.63 -4.36
C ILE A 120 -19.86 15.79 -3.08
N ILE A 121 -20.08 14.48 -3.22
CA ILE A 121 -19.82 13.50 -2.16
C ILE A 121 -18.72 12.54 -2.61
N ILE A 122 -17.64 12.45 -1.84
CA ILE A 122 -16.59 11.45 -2.03
C ILE A 122 -16.59 10.46 -0.86
N GLY A 123 -16.11 9.25 -1.08
CA GLY A 123 -15.82 8.36 0.04
C GLY A 123 -15.06 7.10 -0.32
N SER A 124 -14.38 6.52 0.67
CA SER A 124 -13.53 5.33 0.51
C SER A 124 -13.88 4.23 1.53
N PRO A 125 -15.04 3.55 1.38
CA PRO A 125 -15.46 2.51 2.34
C PRO A 125 -14.40 1.42 2.52
N PRO A 126 -14.15 0.96 3.76
CA PRO A 126 -13.10 0.00 4.03
C PRO A 126 -13.38 -1.35 3.38
N CYS A 127 -12.31 -1.96 2.87
CA CYS A 127 -12.37 -3.12 2.01
C CYS A 127 -11.65 -4.34 2.60
N VAL A 128 -11.55 -4.41 3.93
CA VAL A 128 -10.77 -5.45 4.66
C VAL A 128 -11.14 -6.87 4.18
N SER A 129 -12.37 -7.06 3.70
CA SER A 129 -12.92 -8.31 3.18
C SER A 129 -12.68 -8.63 1.69
N PHE A 130 -12.33 -7.64 0.84
CA PHE A 130 -12.13 -7.88 -0.61
C PHE A 130 -10.67 -7.72 -1.06
N SER A 131 -9.77 -7.29 -0.15
CA SER A 131 -8.33 -7.31 -0.42
C SER A 131 -7.80 -8.74 -0.56
N SER A 132 -6.96 -8.99 -1.56
CA SER A 132 -6.29 -10.29 -1.75
C SER A 132 -5.28 -10.61 -0.63
N SER A 133 -4.89 -9.60 0.14
CA SER A 133 -3.88 -9.65 1.21
C SER A 133 -4.39 -10.35 2.48
N ASN A 134 -5.69 -10.26 2.78
CA ASN A 134 -6.27 -10.85 3.98
C ASN A 134 -7.01 -12.15 3.62
N LEU A 135 -6.56 -13.26 4.20
CA LEU A 135 -7.32 -14.52 4.30
C LEU A 135 -7.69 -15.23 2.99
N SER A 136 -6.95 -15.03 1.89
CA SER A 136 -7.17 -15.87 0.72
C SER A 136 -8.64 -15.83 0.25
N GLY A 137 -9.30 -14.66 0.31
CA GLY A 137 -10.69 -14.48 -0.15
C GLY A 137 -11.79 -15.12 0.69
N LYS A 138 -11.48 -15.65 1.89
CA LYS A 138 -12.46 -16.21 2.86
C LYS A 138 -12.89 -15.22 3.95
N ALA A 139 -12.44 -13.97 3.91
CA ALA A 139 -12.86 -12.96 4.87
C ALA A 139 -14.37 -12.70 4.76
N ASP A 140 -15.05 -12.53 5.90
CA ASP A 140 -16.46 -12.14 5.92
C ASP A 140 -16.64 -10.78 5.25
N LYS A 141 -17.37 -10.78 4.13
CA LYS A 141 -17.64 -9.60 3.29
C LYS A 141 -18.85 -8.80 3.74
N THR A 142 -19.61 -9.30 4.72
CA THR A 142 -20.89 -8.75 5.14
C THR A 142 -20.76 -7.30 5.58
N LEU A 143 -19.82 -7.00 6.48
CA LEU A 143 -19.60 -5.63 6.97
C LEU A 143 -19.17 -4.68 5.85
N GLY A 144 -18.25 -5.10 4.97
CA GLY A 144 -17.81 -4.28 3.84
C GLY A 144 -18.95 -3.93 2.88
N LEU A 145 -19.81 -4.90 2.57
CA LEU A 145 -21.01 -4.68 1.75
C LEU A 145 -22.04 -3.77 2.46
N GLN A 146 -22.21 -3.93 3.78
CA GLN A 146 -23.10 -3.07 4.56
C GLN A 146 -22.64 -1.61 4.54
N LEU A 147 -21.34 -1.35 4.72
CA LEU A 147 -20.78 0.00 4.67
C LEU A 147 -20.90 0.64 3.27
N ILE A 148 -20.70 -0.14 2.20
CA ILE A 148 -20.94 0.31 0.83
C ILE A 148 -22.43 0.67 0.64
N LYS A 149 -23.35 -0.22 1.05
CA LYS A 149 -24.80 0.06 0.95
C LYS A 149 -25.20 1.29 1.74
N GLN A 150 -24.66 1.48 2.93
CA GLN A 150 -24.94 2.66 3.74
C GLN A 150 -24.44 3.96 3.08
N PHE A 151 -23.27 3.94 2.44
CA PHE A 151 -22.81 5.05 1.63
C PHE A 151 -23.75 5.33 0.45
N LEU A 152 -24.13 4.30 -0.31
CA LEU A 152 -25.05 4.43 -1.45
C LEU A 152 -26.45 4.90 -1.03
N LYS A 153 -26.93 4.52 0.16
CA LYS A 153 -28.16 5.04 0.77
C LYS A 153 -28.10 6.56 0.92
N ILE A 154 -27.00 7.07 1.49
CA ILE A 154 -26.78 8.52 1.65
C ILE A 154 -26.75 9.21 0.28
N ILE A 155 -26.04 8.64 -0.70
CA ILE A 155 -25.99 9.18 -2.07
C ILE A 155 -27.39 9.26 -2.68
N LEU A 156 -28.15 8.15 -2.67
CA LEU A 156 -29.47 8.11 -3.29
C LEU A 156 -30.40 9.15 -2.65
N TYR A 157 -30.47 9.17 -1.31
CA TYR A 157 -31.29 10.14 -0.60
C TYR A 157 -30.88 11.59 -0.88
N LYS A 158 -29.59 11.92 -0.78
CA LYS A 158 -29.10 13.27 -1.08
C LYS A 158 -29.28 13.63 -2.56
N LYS A 159 -29.31 12.68 -3.49
CA LYS A 159 -29.56 12.93 -4.92
C LYS A 159 -31.04 13.20 -5.22
N THR A 160 -31.96 12.56 -4.49
CA THR A 160 -33.40 12.62 -4.78
C THR A 160 -34.17 13.59 -3.90
N LYS A 161 -33.58 14.08 -2.79
CA LYS A 161 -34.24 15.07 -1.93
C LYS A 161 -34.57 16.37 -2.69
N PRO A 162 -35.67 17.06 -2.33
CA PRO A 162 -35.99 18.37 -2.89
C PRO A 162 -34.84 19.36 -2.72
N ASN A 163 -34.58 20.16 -3.76
CA ASN A 163 -33.52 21.18 -3.80
C ASN A 163 -32.10 20.64 -3.56
N SER A 164 -31.86 19.35 -3.84
CA SER A 164 -30.50 18.82 -3.82
C SER A 164 -29.57 19.61 -4.74
N LYS A 165 -28.37 19.92 -4.25
CA LYS A 165 -27.28 20.47 -5.06
C LYS A 165 -26.23 19.43 -5.45
N LEU A 166 -26.44 18.14 -5.13
CA LEU A 166 -25.48 17.07 -5.43
C LEU A 166 -25.37 16.87 -6.95
N LYS A 167 -24.18 17.15 -7.49
CA LYS A 167 -23.88 17.03 -8.93
C LYS A 167 -23.04 15.79 -9.24
N TYR A 168 -22.09 15.48 -8.36
CA TYR A 168 -21.15 14.37 -8.55
C TYR A 168 -21.01 13.56 -7.27
N TRP A 169 -20.73 12.28 -7.41
CA TRP A 169 -20.31 11.46 -6.29
C TRP A 169 -19.29 10.41 -6.72
N ILE A 170 -18.35 10.12 -5.84
CA ILE A 170 -17.24 9.23 -6.12
C ILE A 170 -17.00 8.28 -4.95
N MET A 171 -17.04 6.98 -5.23
CA MET A 171 -16.58 5.95 -4.32
C MET A 171 -15.24 5.40 -4.78
N GLU A 172 -14.23 5.46 -3.92
CA GLU A 172 -12.96 4.77 -4.09
C GLU A 172 -12.98 3.43 -3.35
N ASN A 173 -12.34 2.42 -3.95
CA ASN A 173 -12.15 1.13 -3.32
C ASN A 173 -10.99 0.33 -3.99
N VAL A 174 -10.66 -0.87 -3.49
CA VAL A 174 -9.66 -1.75 -4.12
C VAL A 174 -10.17 -2.35 -5.43
N PRO A 175 -9.31 -2.71 -6.39
CA PRO A 175 -9.75 -3.20 -7.71
C PRO A 175 -10.76 -4.35 -7.69
N ASN A 176 -10.56 -5.33 -6.80
CA ASN A 176 -11.43 -6.50 -6.71
C ASN A 176 -12.84 -6.18 -6.20
N SER A 177 -13.08 -4.98 -5.64
CA SER A 177 -14.42 -4.61 -5.17
C SER A 177 -15.40 -4.38 -6.32
N ILE A 178 -14.93 -4.11 -7.55
CA ILE A 178 -15.79 -3.81 -8.71
C ILE A 178 -16.79 -4.94 -8.96
N GLU A 179 -16.36 -6.19 -8.79
CA GLU A 179 -17.22 -7.37 -8.99
C GLU A 179 -18.40 -7.45 -8.03
N PHE A 180 -18.33 -6.73 -6.90
CA PHE A 180 -19.37 -6.71 -5.87
C PHE A 180 -20.28 -5.48 -5.95
N ILE A 181 -20.02 -4.58 -6.90
CA ILE A 181 -20.79 -3.36 -7.10
C ILE A 181 -21.72 -3.55 -8.30
N LYS A 182 -23.03 -3.56 -8.02
CA LYS A 182 -24.09 -3.70 -9.03
C LYS A 182 -24.13 -2.48 -9.95
N ASP A 183 -24.68 -2.65 -11.15
CA ASP A 183 -24.96 -1.52 -12.06
C ASP A 183 -26.12 -0.65 -11.56
N LYS A 184 -26.99 -1.20 -10.72
CA LYS A 184 -28.10 -0.48 -10.09
C LYS A 184 -28.42 -1.01 -8.69
N TYR A 185 -28.96 -0.12 -7.85
CA TYR A 185 -29.51 -0.44 -6.54
C TYR A 185 -30.89 0.20 -6.41
N SER A 186 -31.90 -0.57 -6.01
CA SER A 186 -33.23 0.01 -5.76
C SER A 186 -33.27 0.74 -4.43
N ALA A 187 -34.18 1.71 -4.29
CA ALA A 187 -34.38 2.42 -3.03
C ALA A 187 -34.68 1.46 -1.87
N LEU A 188 -35.51 0.43 -2.11
CA LEU A 188 -35.81 -0.62 -1.14
C LEU A 188 -34.56 -1.41 -0.72
N GLU A 189 -33.67 -1.77 -1.65
CA GLU A 189 -32.41 -2.45 -1.34
C GLU A 189 -31.47 -1.62 -0.44
N LEU A 190 -31.61 -0.29 -0.48
CA LEU A 190 -30.86 0.68 0.32
C LEU A 190 -31.62 1.11 1.59
N GLY A 191 -32.79 0.54 1.86
CA GLY A 191 -33.60 0.87 3.04
C GLY A 191 -34.20 2.28 2.98
N LEU A 192 -34.61 2.72 1.80
CA LEU A 192 -35.32 3.97 1.54
C LEU A 192 -36.72 3.70 0.98
N ASP A 193 -37.54 4.75 0.89
CA ASP A 193 -38.89 4.70 0.30
C ASP A 193 -38.84 4.08 -1.11
N PRO A 194 -39.54 2.96 -1.38
CA PRO A 194 -39.59 2.31 -2.69
C PRO A 194 -40.12 3.20 -3.83
N LEU A 195 -40.77 4.33 -3.54
CA LEU A 195 -41.21 5.30 -4.53
C LEU A 195 -40.06 6.15 -5.09
N LEU A 196 -38.90 6.16 -4.43
CA LEU A 196 -37.70 6.82 -4.96
C LEU A 196 -37.12 6.03 -6.15
N PRO A 197 -36.48 6.72 -7.11
CA PRO A 197 -35.86 6.06 -8.25
C PRO A 197 -34.71 5.15 -7.83
N ASP A 198 -34.37 4.19 -8.70
CA ASP A 198 -33.15 3.38 -8.55
C ASP A 198 -31.89 4.26 -8.66
N LEU A 199 -30.87 3.94 -7.84
CA LEU A 199 -29.54 4.50 -8.01
C LEU A 199 -28.81 3.75 -9.13
N LEU A 200 -28.61 4.41 -10.27
CA LEU A 200 -27.81 3.91 -11.39
C LEU A 200 -26.32 4.21 -11.17
N ILE A 201 -25.47 3.25 -11.47
CA ILE A 201 -24.01 3.38 -11.38
C ILE A 201 -23.43 3.62 -12.77
N ASN A 202 -23.21 4.90 -13.13
CA ASN A 202 -22.82 5.29 -14.49
C ASN A 202 -21.38 4.94 -14.86
N ASN A 203 -20.45 5.02 -13.91
CA ASN A 203 -19.03 4.74 -14.16
C ASN A 203 -18.48 3.71 -13.17
N LYS A 204 -17.72 2.73 -13.69
CA LYS A 204 -16.94 1.75 -12.92
C LYS A 204 -15.59 1.53 -13.59
N ASN A 205 -14.55 2.18 -13.10
CA ASN A 205 -13.22 2.14 -13.72
C ASN A 205 -12.14 1.71 -12.73
N ILE A 206 -11.09 1.07 -13.24
CA ILE A 206 -9.83 0.90 -12.50
C ILE A 206 -8.87 2.00 -12.94
N LEU A 207 -8.53 2.89 -12.02
CA LEU A 207 -7.54 3.95 -12.23
C LEU A 207 -6.21 3.57 -11.58
N ILE A 208 -5.09 4.02 -12.17
CA ILE A 208 -3.74 3.83 -11.62
C ILE A 208 -3.18 5.19 -11.21
N ALA A 209 -2.75 5.34 -9.97
CA ALA A 209 -2.31 6.64 -9.44
C ALA A 209 -1.13 7.23 -10.22
N SER A 210 -0.25 6.38 -10.75
CA SER A 210 0.92 6.79 -11.54
C SER A 210 0.55 7.49 -12.85
N ASP A 211 -0.62 7.19 -13.42
CA ASP A 211 -1.12 7.81 -14.66
C ASP A 211 -1.45 9.31 -14.45
N TYR A 212 -1.48 9.75 -13.19
CA TYR A 212 -1.83 11.10 -12.75
C TYR A 212 -0.71 11.78 -11.95
N GLY A 213 0.53 11.28 -12.02
CA GLY A 213 1.70 11.91 -11.42
C GLY A 213 2.07 11.41 -10.02
N SER A 214 1.35 10.42 -9.49
CA SER A 214 1.77 9.76 -8.25
C SER A 214 3.04 8.94 -8.47
N PRO A 215 4.01 8.93 -7.54
CA PRO A 215 5.19 8.09 -7.64
C PRO A 215 4.91 6.61 -7.34
N GLN A 216 3.65 6.20 -7.23
CA GLN A 216 3.22 4.86 -6.86
C GLN A 216 2.31 4.24 -7.94
N GLY A 217 2.59 2.99 -8.32
CA GLY A 217 1.75 2.19 -9.23
C GLY A 217 0.47 1.63 -8.58
N ARG A 218 -0.26 2.46 -7.83
CA ARG A 218 -1.42 2.04 -7.01
C ARG A 218 -2.69 1.99 -7.87
N LYS A 219 -3.26 0.79 -8.03
CA LYS A 219 -4.55 0.59 -8.72
C LYS A 219 -5.73 0.72 -7.76
N ARG A 220 -6.81 1.39 -8.19
CA ARG A 220 -8.05 1.58 -7.43
C ARG A 220 -9.30 1.52 -8.30
N ALA A 221 -10.36 0.96 -7.74
CA ALA A 221 -11.70 1.01 -8.28
C ALA A 221 -12.33 2.36 -7.96
N ILE A 222 -12.78 3.07 -8.98
CA ILE A 222 -13.45 4.37 -8.86
C ILE A 222 -14.83 4.25 -9.50
N VAL A 223 -15.85 4.49 -8.67
CA VAL A 223 -17.25 4.26 -9.02
C VAL A 223 -18.10 5.49 -8.73
N GLY A 224 -19.05 5.80 -9.61
CA GLY A 224 -20.10 6.77 -9.33
C GLY A 224 -20.40 7.71 -10.50
N ASP A 225 -20.95 8.88 -10.18
CA ASP A 225 -21.24 9.95 -11.13
C ASP A 225 -20.07 10.94 -11.10
N TYR A 226 -19.07 10.71 -11.95
CA TYR A 226 -17.87 11.54 -12.04
C TYR A 226 -17.35 11.63 -13.47
N ILE A 227 -16.42 12.54 -13.70
CA ILE A 227 -15.75 12.71 -14.99
C ILE A 227 -14.45 11.90 -14.96
N ILE A 228 -14.31 10.96 -15.90
CA ILE A 228 -13.09 10.15 -16.02
C ILE A 228 -11.92 11.10 -16.36
N PRO A 229 -10.88 11.16 -15.52
CA PRO A 229 -9.76 12.07 -15.74
C PRO A 229 -8.88 11.59 -16.89
N LYS A 230 -8.40 12.53 -17.71
CA LYS A 230 -7.42 12.24 -18.76
C LYS A 230 -6.09 11.81 -18.12
N ILE A 231 -5.49 10.76 -18.66
CA ILE A 231 -4.14 10.33 -18.29
C ILE A 231 -3.17 11.46 -18.63
N THR A 232 -2.28 11.80 -17.68
CA THR A 232 -1.28 12.88 -17.83
C THR A 232 0.15 12.36 -17.83
N HIS A 233 0.36 11.13 -17.33
CA HIS A 233 1.68 10.52 -17.23
C HIS A 233 1.70 9.15 -17.92
N SER A 234 2.84 8.87 -18.56
CA SER A 234 3.18 7.61 -19.21
C SER A 234 4.51 7.09 -18.64
N PHE A 235 5.05 6.03 -19.23
CA PHE A 235 6.36 5.51 -18.85
C PHE A 235 7.49 6.57 -19.00
N GLU A 236 7.40 7.46 -19.98
CA GLU A 236 8.46 8.41 -20.33
C GLU A 236 8.61 9.56 -19.33
N ASN A 237 7.51 9.97 -18.68
CA ASN A 237 7.48 11.08 -17.74
C ASN A 237 7.03 10.67 -16.32
N ALA A 238 7.07 9.37 -16.02
CA ALA A 238 6.73 8.85 -14.69
C ALA A 238 7.60 9.50 -13.59
N ILE A 239 6.98 9.76 -12.43
CA ILE A 239 7.70 10.20 -11.25
C ILE A 239 8.14 8.97 -10.48
N HIS A 240 9.45 8.75 -10.39
CA HIS A 240 10.01 7.61 -9.68
C HIS A 240 10.30 7.96 -8.22
N SER A 241 10.52 6.92 -7.41
CA SER A 241 10.72 7.09 -5.97
C SER A 241 11.95 7.96 -5.66
N ASN A 242 13.01 7.87 -6.48
CA ASN A 242 14.23 8.65 -6.30
C ASN A 242 13.98 10.16 -6.32
N LYS A 243 13.08 10.68 -7.17
CA LYS A 243 12.73 12.12 -7.18
C LYS A 243 12.20 12.59 -5.83
N ILE A 244 11.39 11.76 -5.16
CA ILE A 244 10.84 12.06 -3.82
C ILE A 244 11.95 12.01 -2.77
N LEU A 245 12.78 10.97 -2.80
CA LEU A 245 13.87 10.77 -1.84
C LEU A 245 14.96 11.86 -1.98
N GLU A 246 15.29 12.25 -3.21
CA GLU A 246 16.24 13.33 -3.51
C GLU A 246 15.73 14.69 -3.03
N ALA A 247 14.44 14.99 -3.22
CA ALA A 247 13.84 16.24 -2.75
C ALA A 247 13.85 16.36 -1.21
N LEU A 248 13.57 15.25 -0.51
CA LEU A 248 13.61 15.22 0.96
C LEU A 248 15.06 15.16 1.51
N GLY A 249 15.97 14.53 0.76
CA GLY A 249 17.34 14.25 1.16
C GLY A 249 17.44 13.14 2.21
N SER A 250 18.64 12.93 2.76
CA SER A 250 18.82 11.96 3.85
C SER A 250 18.07 12.41 5.10
N PRO A 251 17.36 11.52 5.82
CA PRO A 251 16.69 11.87 7.08
C PRO A 251 17.68 12.27 8.19
N LEU A 252 18.97 11.93 8.05
CA LEU A 252 20.02 12.31 9.01
C LEU A 252 20.73 13.62 8.62
N ASN A 253 20.32 14.24 7.51
CA ASN A 253 20.89 15.51 7.09
C ASN A 253 20.46 16.65 8.05
N LYS A 254 21.46 17.33 8.62
CA LYS A 254 21.31 18.43 9.59
C LYS A 254 21.46 19.83 8.97
N THR A 255 21.42 19.96 7.64
CA THR A 255 21.48 21.28 6.99
C THR A 255 20.31 22.17 7.39
N THR A 256 20.52 23.49 7.32
CA THR A 256 19.48 24.50 7.56
C THR A 256 18.78 24.96 6.28
N GLN A 257 19.08 24.33 5.14
CA GLN A 257 18.52 24.71 3.84
C GLN A 257 17.03 24.42 3.77
N ASN A 258 16.31 25.22 2.99
CA ASN A 258 14.90 24.98 2.71
C ASN A 258 14.71 23.74 1.84
N ILE A 259 13.58 23.07 2.03
CA ILE A 259 13.16 21.89 1.26
C ILE A 259 11.98 22.30 0.40
N SER A 260 12.10 22.06 -0.90
CA SER A 260 10.99 22.21 -1.83
C SER A 260 10.22 20.90 -1.93
N ASP A 261 8.90 21.01 -1.93
CA ASP A 261 8.00 19.88 -2.09
C ASP A 261 8.17 19.27 -3.49
N PRO A 262 8.24 17.92 -3.62
CA PRO A 262 8.44 17.27 -4.91
C PRO A 262 7.21 17.31 -5.84
N SER A 263 6.02 17.60 -5.31
CA SER A 263 4.74 17.50 -5.99
C SER A 263 3.99 18.83 -6.07
N PHE A 264 4.24 19.76 -5.15
CA PHE A 264 3.52 21.03 -5.03
C PHE A 264 4.46 22.23 -5.04
N PRO A 265 4.01 23.44 -5.44
CA PRO A 265 4.79 24.67 -5.37
C PRO A 265 4.87 25.18 -3.92
N LEU A 266 5.46 24.38 -3.04
CA LEU A 266 5.59 24.62 -1.60
C LEU A 266 7.06 24.49 -1.22
N THR A 267 7.51 25.34 -0.30
CA THR A 267 8.86 25.26 0.27
C THR A 267 8.77 25.52 1.77
N LEU A 268 9.46 24.70 2.55
CA LEU A 268 9.51 24.79 4.01
C LEU A 268 10.96 24.86 4.49
N ALA A 269 11.19 25.46 5.66
CA ALA A 269 12.47 25.30 6.33
C ALA A 269 12.64 23.83 6.76
N ARG A 270 13.84 23.25 6.62
CA ARG A 270 14.09 21.85 7.02
C ARG A 270 13.79 21.59 8.49
N SER A 271 13.98 22.59 9.36
CA SER A 271 13.62 22.53 10.78
C SER A 271 12.12 22.41 11.04
N GLU A 272 11.28 22.73 10.07
CA GLU A 272 9.81 22.60 10.16
C GLU A 272 9.32 21.28 9.56
N LEU A 273 10.19 20.53 8.87
CA LEU A 273 9.83 19.23 8.30
C LEU A 273 9.66 18.21 9.42
N THR A 274 8.46 17.63 9.48
CA THR A 274 8.11 16.62 10.47
C THR A 274 8.31 15.22 9.89
N ASP A 275 8.47 14.23 10.78
CA ASP A 275 8.52 12.81 10.42
C ASP A 275 9.68 12.40 9.47
N HIS A 276 10.78 13.17 9.45
CA HIS A 276 11.94 12.94 8.56
C HIS A 276 13.29 13.32 9.20
N PHE A 277 13.57 12.83 10.41
CA PHE A 277 14.75 13.25 11.18
C PHE A 277 15.42 12.11 11.99
N TYR A 278 14.98 10.86 11.81
CA TYR A 278 15.42 9.71 12.61
C TYR A 278 16.03 8.61 11.76
N ASP A 279 16.92 7.82 12.37
CA ASP A 279 17.51 6.63 11.75
C ASP A 279 16.54 5.45 11.83
N SER A 280 16.29 4.82 10.69
CA SER A 280 15.39 3.68 10.54
C SER A 280 16.12 2.41 10.08
N GLU A 281 17.42 2.29 10.37
CA GLU A 281 18.21 1.07 10.12
C GLU A 281 17.54 -0.17 10.69
N ILE A 282 17.16 -1.11 9.83
CA ILE A 282 16.48 -2.33 10.24
C ILE A 282 17.49 -3.38 10.74
N PRO A 283 17.11 -4.21 11.74
CA PRO A 283 17.94 -5.33 12.19
C PRO A 283 18.32 -6.27 11.04
N SER A 284 19.56 -6.79 11.05
CA SER A 284 20.07 -7.68 9.99
C SER A 284 19.22 -8.94 9.80
N GLU A 285 18.70 -9.53 10.88
CA GLU A 285 17.79 -10.68 10.84
C GLU A 285 16.53 -10.38 10.01
N TRP A 286 15.93 -9.19 10.20
CA TRP A 286 14.76 -8.76 9.45
C TRP A 286 15.07 -8.50 7.98
N ALA A 287 16.23 -7.90 7.69
CA ALA A 287 16.70 -7.71 6.34
C ALA A 287 16.90 -9.05 5.60
N ILE A 288 17.52 -10.04 6.23
CA ILE A 288 17.72 -11.39 5.68
C ILE A 288 16.36 -12.05 5.39
N LYS A 289 15.43 -11.99 6.36
CA LYS A 289 14.08 -12.54 6.20
C LYS A 289 13.31 -11.86 5.07
N ALA A 290 13.32 -10.53 5.00
CA ALA A 290 12.66 -9.79 3.92
C ALA A 290 13.28 -10.11 2.55
N LYS A 291 14.62 -10.16 2.47
CA LYS A 291 15.34 -10.57 1.26
C LYS A 291 14.88 -11.93 0.78
N ARG A 292 14.88 -12.92 1.68
CA ARG A 292 14.39 -14.28 1.42
C ARG A 292 12.98 -14.27 0.84
N LEU A 293 12.05 -13.60 1.52
CA LEU A 293 10.65 -13.52 1.10
C LEU A 293 10.44 -12.77 -0.22
N LYS A 294 11.33 -11.86 -0.61
CA LYS A 294 11.27 -11.13 -1.88
C LYS A 294 11.91 -11.91 -3.03
N THR A 295 13.10 -12.46 -2.84
CA THR A 295 13.91 -13.02 -3.93
C THR A 295 13.71 -14.53 -4.14
N ASP A 296 13.29 -15.26 -3.11
CA ASP A 296 13.04 -16.70 -3.18
C ASP A 296 11.85 -17.09 -2.32
N HIS A 297 10.65 -16.77 -2.82
CA HIS A 297 9.40 -17.15 -2.18
C HIS A 297 8.87 -18.46 -2.76
N GLY A 298 8.41 -19.38 -1.93
CA GLY A 298 7.99 -20.72 -2.39
C GLY A 298 6.93 -20.69 -3.49
N PHE A 299 5.99 -19.74 -3.40
CA PHE A 299 4.84 -19.67 -4.32
C PHE A 299 4.58 -18.30 -4.95
N MET A 300 5.38 -17.27 -4.67
CA MET A 300 5.22 -15.95 -5.30
C MET A 300 6.43 -15.67 -6.19
N GLY A 301 6.31 -14.71 -7.10
CA GLY A 301 7.40 -14.32 -8.02
C GLY A 301 8.59 -13.67 -7.30
N LYS A 302 9.61 -13.25 -8.05
CA LYS A 302 10.70 -12.44 -7.48
C LYS A 302 10.28 -10.99 -7.30
N MET A 303 10.81 -10.34 -6.28
CA MET A 303 10.72 -8.92 -6.01
C MET A 303 12.11 -8.38 -5.68
N ASP A 304 12.34 -7.11 -5.99
CA ASP A 304 13.62 -6.47 -5.70
C ASP A 304 13.85 -6.36 -4.19
N PHE A 305 15.10 -6.60 -3.79
CA PHE A 305 15.62 -6.32 -2.46
C PHE A 305 17.05 -5.76 -2.57
N PRO A 306 17.33 -4.57 -2.02
CA PRO A 306 16.37 -3.60 -1.52
C PRO A 306 15.42 -3.12 -2.64
N ASP A 307 14.35 -2.43 -2.29
CA ASP A 307 13.46 -1.83 -3.28
C ASP A 307 14.23 -0.79 -4.12
N ARG A 308 14.12 -0.91 -5.45
CA ARG A 308 14.69 0.03 -6.42
C ARG A 308 14.03 1.40 -6.33
N THR A 309 14.83 2.47 -6.33
CA THR A 309 14.35 3.86 -6.25
C THR A 309 14.13 4.49 -7.62
N ASP A 310 14.80 3.98 -8.67
CA ASP A 310 14.72 4.42 -10.06
C ASP A 310 13.47 3.93 -10.80
N ARG A 311 12.40 3.63 -10.06
CA ARG A 311 11.10 3.21 -10.58
C ARG A 311 9.95 3.63 -9.68
N LEU A 312 8.73 3.35 -10.12
CA LEU A 312 7.52 3.53 -9.31
C LEU A 312 7.62 2.75 -7.99
N CYS A 313 7.20 3.41 -6.92
CA CYS A 313 6.99 2.79 -5.63
C CYS A 313 5.89 1.72 -5.73
N ARG A 314 6.05 0.64 -4.98
CA ARG A 314 4.98 -0.36 -4.81
C ARG A 314 3.87 0.22 -3.95
N THR A 315 2.70 -0.42 -3.99
CA THR A 315 1.57 -0.10 -3.11
C THR A 315 2.02 -0.09 -1.64
N ILE A 316 1.93 1.08 -0.99
CA ILE A 316 2.12 1.19 0.45
C ILE A 316 0.91 0.54 1.13
N MET A 317 1.17 -0.45 1.98
CA MET A 317 0.18 -1.21 2.73
C MET A 317 -0.15 -0.51 4.05
N ALA A 318 -1.33 -0.76 4.61
CA ALA A 318 -1.71 -0.21 5.91
C ALA A 318 -0.99 -0.89 7.09
N THR A 319 -0.58 -2.16 6.91
CA THR A 319 0.19 -2.89 7.90
C THR A 319 1.66 -2.52 7.78
N GLU A 320 2.18 -1.86 8.80
CA GLU A 320 3.60 -1.58 8.93
C GLU A 320 4.35 -2.89 9.23
N SER A 321 5.26 -3.27 8.35
CA SER A 321 6.16 -4.41 8.54
C SER A 321 7.52 -4.09 7.96
N TYR A 322 8.56 -4.60 8.60
CA TYR A 322 9.96 -4.39 8.22
C TYR A 322 10.68 -5.69 7.82
N CYS A 323 9.99 -6.83 7.92
CA CYS A 323 10.55 -8.15 7.65
C CYS A 323 9.69 -8.99 6.70
N SER A 324 8.59 -8.44 6.16
CA SER A 324 7.73 -9.17 5.23
C SER A 324 8.17 -8.97 3.78
N ARG A 325 7.52 -9.70 2.88
CA ARG A 325 7.73 -9.56 1.44
C ARG A 325 7.32 -8.16 0.94
N GLU A 326 6.24 -7.65 1.50
CA GLU A 326 5.61 -6.39 1.13
C GLU A 326 6.35 -5.18 1.67
N SER A 327 7.15 -5.34 2.74
CA SER A 327 7.98 -4.29 3.35
C SER A 327 8.75 -3.50 2.28
N ILE A 328 8.63 -2.18 2.33
CA ILE A 328 9.45 -1.28 1.50
C ILE A 328 10.76 -1.07 2.25
N ILE A 329 11.87 -1.44 1.63
CA ILE A 329 13.19 -1.40 2.26
C ILE A 329 14.16 -0.71 1.32
N PHE A 330 14.83 0.33 1.79
CA PHE A 330 15.88 1.02 1.04
C PHE A 330 17.27 0.64 1.55
N LYS A 331 18.26 0.83 0.69
CA LYS A 331 19.65 0.79 1.12
C LYS A 331 19.90 1.96 2.06
N LYS A 332 20.61 1.73 3.16
CA LYS A 332 21.02 2.82 4.05
C LYS A 332 22.08 3.68 3.37
N GLU A 333 21.96 4.99 3.55
CA GLU A 333 22.92 5.98 3.06
C GLU A 333 24.32 5.64 3.58
N ASP A 334 25.33 5.81 2.72
CA ASP A 334 26.76 5.65 3.04
C ASP A 334 27.17 4.27 3.60
N CYS A 335 26.33 3.23 3.44
CA CYS A 335 26.58 1.87 3.91
C CYS A 335 26.25 0.83 2.83
N SER A 336 27.20 -0.03 2.45
CA SER A 336 26.99 -1.01 1.37
C SER A 336 26.07 -2.18 1.77
N ASN A 337 26.04 -2.57 3.05
CA ASN A 337 25.39 -3.78 3.55
C ASN A 337 24.31 -3.55 4.62
N LYS A 338 23.85 -2.30 4.77
CA LYS A 338 22.81 -1.94 5.73
C LYS A 338 21.57 -1.45 4.99
N TYR A 339 20.43 -1.67 5.62
CA TYR A 339 19.12 -1.38 5.06
C TYR A 339 18.31 -0.55 6.04
N ARG A 340 17.38 0.24 5.53
CA ARG A 340 16.49 1.06 6.35
C ARG A 340 15.06 0.98 5.86
N ALA A 341 14.13 1.22 6.77
CA ALA A 341 12.75 1.48 6.42
C ALA A 341 12.58 2.92 5.91
N PRO A 342 11.58 3.22 5.07
CA PRO A 342 11.22 4.60 4.80
C PRO A 342 10.73 5.29 6.06
N THR A 343 11.02 6.58 6.19
CA THR A 343 10.43 7.47 7.18
C THR A 343 8.94 7.70 6.88
N ILE A 344 8.19 8.15 7.88
CA ILE A 344 6.77 8.46 7.72
C ILE A 344 6.57 9.58 6.67
N ARG A 345 7.45 10.59 6.63
CA ARG A 345 7.41 11.64 5.60
C ARG A 345 7.67 11.11 4.20
N GLU A 346 8.67 10.24 4.03
CA GLU A 346 8.93 9.60 2.71
C GLU A 346 7.68 8.83 2.25
N LEU A 347 7.04 8.05 3.13
CA LEU A 347 5.80 7.34 2.81
C LEU A 347 4.65 8.28 2.45
N ALA A 348 4.50 9.39 3.18
CA ALA A 348 3.48 10.40 2.92
C ALA A 348 3.65 11.04 1.54
N CYS A 349 4.86 11.48 1.19
CA CYS A 349 5.16 12.05 -0.13
C CYS A 349 5.04 11.01 -1.25
N LEU A 350 5.37 9.73 -0.99
CA LEU A 350 5.13 8.63 -1.93
C LEU A 350 3.63 8.34 -2.15
N MET A 351 2.76 8.71 -1.21
CA MET A 351 1.30 8.73 -1.39
C MET A 351 0.77 10.03 -2.01
N GLY A 352 1.65 11.02 -2.22
CA GLY A 352 1.36 12.32 -2.81
C GLY A 352 0.92 13.40 -1.83
N PHE A 353 1.07 13.19 -0.51
CA PHE A 353 0.80 14.25 0.45
C PHE A 353 1.88 15.32 0.40
N PRO A 354 1.51 16.61 0.53
CA PRO A 354 2.49 17.68 0.59
C PRO A 354 3.31 17.61 1.89
N ILE A 355 4.51 18.19 1.86
CA ILE A 355 5.46 18.20 2.98
C ILE A 355 4.94 18.95 4.22
N ASP A 356 3.97 19.85 4.05
CA ASP A 356 3.29 20.54 5.16
C ASP A 356 2.15 19.72 5.79
N TYR A 357 1.70 18.62 5.17
CA TYR A 357 0.64 17.76 5.70
C TYR A 357 1.09 17.05 6.97
N GLN A 358 0.33 17.15 8.05
CA GLN A 358 0.72 16.61 9.36
C GLN A 358 -0.04 15.33 9.69
N PHE A 359 0.67 14.24 9.97
CA PHE A 359 0.04 13.00 10.46
C PHE A 359 0.10 12.97 11.98
N ILE A 360 -1.06 12.91 12.62
CA ILE A 360 -1.18 12.88 14.08
C ILE A 360 -1.30 11.42 14.54
N GLY A 361 -0.46 11.00 15.48
CA GLY A 361 -0.49 9.64 16.00
C GLY A 361 0.47 9.45 17.17
N THR A 362 0.18 8.47 18.04
CA THR A 362 1.01 8.18 19.22
C THR A 362 2.28 7.39 18.90
N ASN A 363 2.35 6.76 17.72
CA ASN A 363 3.50 5.96 17.29
C ASN A 363 3.57 5.87 15.75
N SER A 364 4.71 5.39 15.24
CA SER A 364 4.96 5.19 13.80
C SER A 364 3.89 4.31 13.14
N ASN A 365 3.50 3.22 13.81
CA ASN A 365 2.53 2.27 13.28
C ASN A 365 1.19 2.90 12.96
N SER A 366 0.67 3.75 13.87
CA SER A 366 -0.58 4.47 13.67
C SER A 366 -0.52 5.38 12.44
N LYS A 367 0.58 6.14 12.28
CA LYS A 367 0.76 7.03 11.13
C LYS A 367 0.97 6.26 9.83
N HIS A 368 1.76 5.20 9.85
CA HIS A 368 1.95 4.32 8.70
C HIS A 368 0.61 3.77 8.22
N LYS A 369 -0.23 3.31 9.15
CA LYS A 369 -1.56 2.81 8.84
C LYS A 369 -2.48 3.87 8.23
N GLN A 370 -2.40 5.11 8.71
CA GLN A 370 -3.11 6.25 8.11
C GLN A 370 -2.70 6.47 6.65
N ILE A 371 -1.38 6.51 6.38
CA ILE A 371 -0.83 6.71 5.03
C ILE A 371 -1.18 5.53 4.11
N GLY A 372 -1.01 4.30 4.59
CA GLY A 372 -1.27 3.09 3.80
C GLY A 372 -2.74 2.86 3.47
N ASN A 373 -3.67 3.36 4.28
CA ASN A 373 -5.11 3.34 4.02
C ASN A 373 -5.58 4.48 3.11
N ALA A 374 -4.80 5.57 2.96
CA ALA A 374 -5.23 6.74 2.21
C ALA A 374 -5.41 6.45 0.70
N VAL A 375 -6.25 7.29 0.09
CA VAL A 375 -6.31 7.50 -1.36
C VAL A 375 -5.08 8.31 -1.79
N CYS A 376 -4.49 8.01 -2.94
CA CYS A 376 -3.38 8.81 -3.46
C CYS A 376 -3.86 10.21 -3.84
N VAL A 377 -3.21 11.25 -3.30
CA VAL A 377 -3.61 12.66 -3.47
C VAL A 377 -3.66 13.05 -4.95
N HIS A 378 -2.65 12.67 -5.75
CA HIS A 378 -2.63 12.96 -7.19
C HIS A 378 -3.80 12.36 -7.97
N MET A 379 -4.27 11.16 -7.59
CA MET A 379 -5.44 10.55 -8.22
C MET A 379 -6.71 11.32 -7.84
N SER A 380 -6.86 11.68 -6.57
CA SER A 380 -7.96 12.53 -6.11
C SER A 380 -7.96 13.90 -6.83
N MET A 381 -6.79 14.52 -6.93
CA MET A 381 -6.58 15.80 -7.62
C MET A 381 -6.95 15.72 -9.11
N ALA A 382 -6.62 14.61 -9.79
CA ALA A 382 -7.02 14.41 -11.18
C ALA A 382 -8.55 14.31 -11.36
N LEU A 383 -9.24 13.61 -10.45
CA LEU A 383 -10.71 13.53 -10.43
C LEU A 383 -11.32 14.92 -10.21
N ALA A 384 -10.83 15.65 -9.21
CA ALA A 384 -11.26 17.00 -8.90
C ALA A 384 -11.04 17.96 -10.08
N LYS A 385 -9.88 17.90 -10.72
CA LYS A 385 -9.55 18.70 -11.91
C LYS A 385 -10.44 18.38 -13.10
N ALA A 386 -10.78 17.12 -13.32
CA ALA A 386 -11.70 16.71 -14.38
C ALA A 386 -13.11 17.30 -14.17
N ILE A 387 -13.60 17.27 -12.92
CA ILE A 387 -14.87 17.90 -12.54
C ILE A 387 -14.79 19.42 -12.72
N LYS A 388 -13.74 20.07 -12.20
CA LYS A 388 -13.52 21.52 -12.33
C LYS A 388 -13.56 21.99 -13.78
N ASN A 389 -12.89 21.25 -14.67
CA ASN A 389 -12.89 21.54 -16.11
C ASN A 389 -14.27 21.32 -16.75
N ALA A 390 -14.97 20.24 -16.39
CA ALA A 390 -16.31 19.97 -16.92
C ALA A 390 -17.36 21.00 -16.46
N MET A 391 -17.22 21.52 -15.24
CA MET A 391 -18.05 22.61 -14.72
C MET A 391 -17.67 23.98 -15.31
N ASN A 392 -16.53 24.08 -16.02
CA ASN A 392 -15.98 25.33 -16.54
C ASN A 392 -15.88 26.45 -15.48
N ILE A 393 -15.37 26.08 -14.29
CA ILE A 393 -15.22 26.99 -13.16
C ILE A 393 -13.75 27.23 -12.82
N PHE A 394 -13.48 28.40 -12.27
CA PHE A 394 -12.22 28.73 -11.63
C PHE A 394 -12.40 28.65 -10.11
N LEU A 395 -11.51 27.91 -9.44
CA LEU A 395 -11.49 27.73 -7.98
C LEU A 395 -10.10 28.13 -7.47
N VAL A 396 -10.08 28.81 -6.32
CA VAL A 396 -8.84 29.23 -5.65
C VAL A 396 -8.65 28.38 -4.39
N LYS A 397 -7.49 27.74 -4.28
CA LYS A 397 -7.10 27.02 -3.07
C LYS A 397 -6.96 28.00 -1.90
N LYS A 398 -7.79 27.84 -0.87
CA LYS A 398 -7.67 28.57 0.39
C LYS A 398 -6.35 28.19 1.09
N PRO A 399 -5.63 29.13 1.73
CA PRO A 399 -4.40 28.80 2.46
C PRO A 399 -4.67 27.80 3.60
N ARG A 400 -3.72 26.90 3.86
CA ARG A 400 -3.83 25.92 4.95
C ARG A 400 -3.56 26.62 6.27
N THR A 401 -4.47 26.48 7.24
CA THR A 401 -4.25 26.98 8.61
C THR A 401 -3.79 25.82 9.50
N LEU A 402 -2.48 25.67 9.68
CA LEU A 402 -1.90 24.65 10.56
C LEU A 402 -1.77 25.17 12.00
N VAL A 403 -2.17 24.36 12.99
CA VAL A 403 -1.94 24.66 14.41
C VAL A 403 -0.63 24.00 14.84
N LYS A 404 0.33 24.76 15.37
CA LYS A 404 1.63 24.23 15.82
C LYS A 404 1.56 23.22 16.99
N ALA A 405 0.40 23.03 17.59
CA ALA A 405 0.21 22.20 18.78
C ALA A 405 -0.13 20.76 18.41
N ASN A 406 0.76 19.84 18.80
CA ASN A 406 0.68 18.37 18.74
C ASN A 406 1.24 17.71 17.48
N ILE A 407 2.52 17.98 17.19
CA ILE A 407 3.31 17.17 16.25
C ILE A 407 4.01 16.04 17.04
N ASN A 408 3.35 14.88 17.20
CA ASN A 408 4.08 13.61 17.44
C ASN A 408 4.28 13.03 16.04
N LEU A 409 5.43 12.55 15.53
CA LEU A 409 6.72 12.16 16.08
C LEU A 409 7.72 13.31 15.83
N ASN A 410 8.15 14.05 16.85
CA ASN A 410 9.24 15.04 16.75
C ASN A 410 10.40 14.72 17.70
N ASP A 411 10.33 13.56 18.36
CA ASP A 411 11.05 13.25 19.59
C ASP A 411 11.78 11.90 19.55
N LEU A 412 11.85 11.24 18.39
CA LEU A 412 12.80 10.13 18.18
C LEU A 412 14.24 10.69 18.16
N GLN A 413 14.80 10.93 19.35
CA GLN A 413 16.21 11.26 19.53
C GLN A 413 17.13 10.04 19.30
N SER A 414 16.56 8.84 19.23
CA SER A 414 17.27 7.57 19.03
C SER A 414 16.79 6.83 17.78
N PRO A 415 17.64 6.01 17.13
CA PRO A 415 17.23 5.16 16.02
C PRO A 415 16.01 4.30 16.37
N LEU A 416 15.09 4.14 15.40
CA LEU A 416 13.78 3.49 15.57
C LEU A 416 13.88 2.07 16.17
N PHE A 417 14.94 1.33 15.81
CA PHE A 417 15.16 -0.06 16.22
C PHE A 417 16.34 -0.24 17.18
N SER A 418 16.83 0.84 17.79
CA SER A 418 17.98 0.82 18.71
C SER A 418 17.83 -0.16 19.89
N LYS A 419 16.59 -0.42 20.32
CA LYS A 419 16.28 -1.35 21.44
C LYS A 419 15.85 -2.74 20.98
N TYR A 420 15.88 -3.04 19.68
CA TYR A 420 15.42 -4.34 19.19
C TYR A 420 16.29 -5.47 19.75
N LYS A 421 15.62 -6.44 20.38
CA LYS A 421 16.20 -7.73 20.75
C LYS A 421 15.27 -8.82 20.25
N SER A 422 15.83 -9.79 19.53
CA SER A 422 15.11 -11.01 19.15
C SER A 422 14.63 -11.73 20.41
N SER A 423 13.35 -12.11 20.42
CA SER A 423 12.75 -12.89 21.50
C SER A 423 12.41 -14.29 20.98
N PRO A 424 12.49 -15.34 21.83
CA PRO A 424 12.06 -16.68 21.45
C PRO A 424 10.61 -16.69 20.95
N LYS A 425 10.33 -17.53 19.95
CA LYS A 425 8.95 -17.80 19.49
C LYS A 425 8.29 -18.78 20.46
N LYS A 426 6.96 -18.83 20.46
CA LYS A 426 6.20 -19.82 21.23
C LYS A 426 6.45 -21.23 20.70
N MET A 427 6.43 -22.25 21.56
CA MET A 427 6.66 -23.64 21.16
C MET A 427 5.59 -24.18 20.17
N ASN A 428 4.44 -23.51 20.06
CA ASN A 428 3.43 -23.80 19.04
C ASN A 428 3.63 -23.07 17.70
N SER A 429 4.82 -22.51 17.46
CA SER A 429 5.14 -21.81 16.21
C SER A 429 5.27 -22.79 15.05
N LYS A 430 4.51 -22.52 14.00
CA LYS A 430 4.56 -23.32 12.76
C LYS A 430 5.79 -22.95 11.93
N PHE A 431 6.33 -23.95 11.26
CA PHE A 431 7.40 -23.85 10.28
C PHE A 431 6.90 -24.43 8.96
N HIS A 432 7.24 -23.76 7.86
CA HIS A 432 6.87 -24.15 6.49
C HIS A 432 7.73 -23.34 5.53
N ILE A 433 8.93 -23.84 5.21
CA ILE A 433 9.92 -23.15 4.39
C ILE A 433 10.53 -24.14 3.40
N HIS A 434 10.70 -23.70 2.14
CA HIS A 434 11.34 -24.50 1.11
C HIS A 434 12.87 -24.33 1.11
N ILE A 435 13.56 -25.35 0.61
CA ILE A 435 15.02 -25.36 0.49
C ILE A 435 15.51 -24.13 -0.29
N PRO A 436 16.45 -23.35 0.27
CA PRO A 436 16.96 -22.14 -0.34
C PRO A 436 17.39 -22.23 -1.80
N ASN A 437 16.84 -21.32 -2.60
CA ASN A 437 17.11 -21.10 -4.01
C ASN A 437 16.83 -22.32 -4.90
N LEU A 438 16.12 -23.33 -4.37
CA LEU A 438 15.88 -24.60 -5.03
C LEU A 438 14.43 -24.73 -5.51
N LYS A 439 14.08 -23.86 -6.47
CA LYS A 439 12.81 -23.91 -7.19
C LYS A 439 13.08 -24.10 -8.68
N ILE A 440 12.77 -25.29 -9.19
CA ILE A 440 13.10 -25.70 -10.57
C ILE A 440 11.82 -26.21 -11.24
N ASN A 441 11.49 -25.69 -12.42
CA ASN A 441 10.30 -26.11 -13.18
C ASN A 441 9.00 -26.14 -12.37
N GLN A 442 8.79 -25.13 -11.51
CA GLN A 442 7.67 -25.02 -10.57
C GLN A 442 7.63 -26.06 -9.44
N LEU A 443 8.66 -26.89 -9.32
CA LEU A 443 8.87 -27.80 -8.21
C LEU A 443 9.69 -27.13 -7.11
N ARG A 444 9.35 -27.44 -5.85
CA ARG A 444 10.16 -27.10 -4.68
C ARG A 444 9.97 -28.16 -3.61
N VAL A 445 11.02 -28.40 -2.85
CA VAL A 445 11.00 -29.29 -1.69
C VAL A 445 10.91 -28.44 -0.42
N GLU A 446 9.99 -28.80 0.45
CA GLU A 446 9.61 -28.01 1.61
C GLU A 446 9.69 -28.81 2.91
N LEU A 447 10.15 -28.15 3.97
CA LEU A 447 10.12 -28.65 5.33
C LEU A 447 8.99 -27.94 6.07
N ASP A 448 8.09 -28.70 6.68
CA ASP A 448 7.01 -28.15 7.49
C ASP A 448 6.77 -28.94 8.78
N ASN A 449 6.08 -28.31 9.74
CA ASN A 449 5.59 -28.97 10.96
C ASN A 449 4.06 -28.79 11.17
N ILE A 450 3.32 -28.45 10.10
CA ILE A 450 1.96 -27.89 10.24
C ILE A 450 0.93 -28.89 10.76
N THR A 451 1.24 -30.19 10.74
CA THR A 451 0.41 -31.28 11.28
C THR A 451 0.83 -31.74 12.67
N SER A 452 1.73 -31.00 13.35
CA SER A 452 2.09 -31.27 14.73
C SER A 452 0.87 -31.13 15.64
N ASP A 453 0.83 -31.94 16.69
CA ASP A 453 -0.10 -31.79 17.81
C ASP A 453 0.60 -30.93 18.86
N PHE A 454 0.47 -29.62 18.66
CA PHE A 454 1.12 -28.60 19.50
C PHE A 454 0.57 -28.58 20.93
N ASP A 455 -0.67 -29.02 21.13
CA ASP A 455 -1.32 -29.02 22.44
C ASP A 455 -0.71 -30.11 23.34
N ASN A 456 -0.35 -31.25 22.75
CA ASN A 456 0.35 -32.33 23.45
C ASN A 456 1.88 -32.32 23.27
N SER A 457 2.44 -31.21 22.78
CA SER A 457 3.89 -31.07 22.50
C SER A 457 4.49 -32.18 21.62
N LYS A 458 3.69 -32.71 20.69
CA LYS A 458 4.12 -33.72 19.71
C LYS A 458 4.40 -33.04 18.38
N TYR A 459 5.67 -32.80 18.10
CA TYR A 459 6.11 -32.13 16.88
C TYR A 459 6.33 -33.16 15.78
N ILE A 460 5.66 -32.98 14.64
CA ILE A 460 5.76 -33.86 13.48
C ILE A 460 6.30 -33.02 12.33
N TRP A 461 7.51 -33.35 11.88
CA TRP A 461 8.16 -32.71 10.76
C TRP A 461 7.99 -33.51 9.47
N ARG A 462 7.77 -32.81 8.36
CA ARG A 462 7.46 -33.42 7.07
C ARG A 462 8.28 -32.82 5.96
N CYS A 463 8.66 -33.66 5.01
CA CYS A 463 9.22 -33.24 3.74
C CYS A 463 8.13 -33.33 2.66
N VAL A 464 7.83 -32.20 2.03
CA VAL A 464 6.75 -32.09 1.06
C VAL A 464 7.29 -31.57 -0.27
N LEU A 465 7.04 -32.31 -1.34
CA LEU A 465 7.31 -31.87 -2.70
C LEU A 465 6.07 -31.12 -3.21
N HIS A 466 6.25 -29.86 -3.60
CA HIS A 466 5.18 -29.06 -4.19
C HIS A 466 5.37 -28.88 -5.69
N LYS A 467 4.26 -28.81 -6.44
CA LYS A 467 4.20 -28.41 -7.85
C LYS A 467 3.25 -27.24 -8.04
N GLY A 468 3.74 -26.19 -8.68
CA GLY A 468 2.96 -25.00 -8.99
C GLY A 468 3.05 -23.94 -7.90
N SER A 469 2.18 -22.94 -8.00
CA SER A 469 2.16 -21.76 -7.13
C SER A 469 0.72 -21.40 -6.77
N GLY A 470 0.52 -20.73 -5.63
CA GLY A 470 -0.80 -20.36 -5.13
C GLY A 470 -1.59 -21.53 -4.55
N LYS A 471 -2.92 -21.36 -4.39
CA LYS A 471 -3.81 -22.31 -3.71
C LYS A 471 -4.07 -23.61 -4.47
N THR A 472 -3.82 -23.60 -5.78
CA THR A 472 -3.98 -24.77 -6.64
C THR A 472 -2.69 -25.59 -6.76
N ALA A 473 -1.63 -25.19 -6.02
CA ALA A 473 -0.40 -25.94 -5.98
C ALA A 473 -0.66 -27.35 -5.43
N LEU A 474 -0.18 -28.35 -6.17
CA LEU A 474 -0.22 -29.75 -5.74
C LEU A 474 0.93 -29.99 -4.75
N SER A 475 0.75 -30.94 -3.86
CA SER A 475 1.77 -31.31 -2.88
C SER A 475 1.71 -32.81 -2.59
N VAL A 476 2.86 -33.43 -2.36
CA VAL A 476 2.99 -34.86 -2.08
C VAL A 476 4.13 -35.10 -1.09
N GLN A 477 3.91 -36.02 -0.15
CA GLN A 477 5.00 -36.64 0.63
C GLN A 477 5.40 -37.92 -0.08
N PHE A 478 6.64 -38.02 -0.53
CA PHE A 478 7.13 -39.15 -1.32
C PHE A 478 8.29 -39.83 -0.59
N ASN A 479 8.15 -41.13 -0.32
CA ASN A 479 9.01 -41.87 0.62
C ASN A 479 10.34 -42.32 -0.03
N ASN A 480 11.43 -42.33 0.75
CA ASN A 480 12.74 -42.76 0.32
C ASN A 480 12.84 -44.23 -0.12
N ASN A 481 12.01 -45.13 0.39
CA ASN A 481 11.95 -46.52 -0.07
C ASN A 481 11.64 -46.63 -1.58
N LYS A 482 10.96 -45.62 -2.13
CA LYS A 482 10.66 -45.51 -3.56
C LYS A 482 11.74 -44.77 -4.33
N LEU A 483 12.41 -43.81 -3.72
CA LEU A 483 13.49 -43.04 -4.35
C LEU A 483 14.82 -43.80 -4.41
N HIS A 484 15.19 -44.50 -3.33
CA HIS A 484 16.49 -45.14 -3.19
C HIS A 484 16.82 -46.12 -4.33
N PRO A 485 15.92 -47.04 -4.75
CA PRO A 485 16.21 -47.94 -5.88
C PRO A 485 16.46 -47.19 -7.20
N ILE A 486 15.88 -45.99 -7.35
CA ILE A 486 15.96 -45.18 -8.56
C ILE A 486 17.27 -44.37 -8.60
N ILE A 487 17.71 -43.82 -7.46
CA ILE A 487 18.86 -42.91 -7.41
C ILE A 487 20.17 -43.58 -6.98
N SER A 488 20.13 -44.78 -6.41
CA SER A 488 21.32 -45.47 -5.86
C SER A 488 22.40 -45.76 -6.90
N SER A 489 22.03 -45.87 -8.19
CA SER A 489 22.96 -46.05 -9.30
C SER A 489 23.51 -44.75 -9.88
N HIS A 490 23.01 -43.59 -9.45
CA HIS A 490 23.45 -42.30 -9.96
C HIS A 490 24.86 -41.94 -9.43
N LYS A 491 25.70 -41.36 -10.30
CA LYS A 491 27.14 -41.07 -10.05
C LYS A 491 27.41 -40.32 -8.74
N SER A 492 26.50 -39.45 -8.32
CA SER A 492 26.65 -38.59 -7.12
C SER A 492 26.00 -39.18 -5.86
N PHE A 493 25.42 -40.38 -5.92
CA PHE A 493 24.67 -40.96 -4.80
C PHE A 493 25.57 -41.23 -3.58
N LYS A 494 26.76 -41.81 -3.79
CA LYS A 494 27.70 -42.10 -2.70
C LYS A 494 28.08 -40.84 -1.93
N GLU A 495 28.40 -39.76 -2.66
CA GLU A 495 28.74 -38.47 -2.05
C GLU A 495 27.58 -37.87 -1.24
N ILE A 496 26.34 -38.06 -1.70
CA ILE A 496 25.14 -37.65 -0.96
C ILE A 496 24.93 -38.50 0.29
N ASP A 497 25.08 -39.82 0.21
CA ASP A 497 24.90 -40.70 1.35
C ASP A 497 25.98 -40.46 2.42
N ASP A 498 27.24 -40.28 2.01
CA ASP A 498 28.34 -39.87 2.88
C ASP A 498 28.03 -38.52 3.55
N PHE A 499 27.54 -37.55 2.79
CA PHE A 499 27.14 -36.24 3.34
C PHE A 499 26.04 -36.36 4.40
N ILE A 500 25.00 -37.16 4.16
CA ILE A 500 23.92 -37.37 5.13
C ILE A 500 24.49 -37.99 6.42
N ASN A 501 25.29 -39.05 6.29
CA ASN A 501 25.80 -39.80 7.43
C ASN A 501 26.81 -39.01 8.26
N ILE A 502 27.64 -38.18 7.62
CA ILE A 502 28.71 -37.42 8.30
C ILE A 502 28.20 -36.06 8.79
N HIS A 503 27.41 -35.35 7.99
CA HIS A 503 27.09 -33.94 8.24
C HIS A 503 25.67 -33.68 8.72
N ILE A 504 24.71 -34.60 8.53
CA ILE A 504 23.31 -34.42 8.97
C ILE A 504 22.99 -35.29 10.18
N LYS A 505 23.20 -36.61 10.05
CA LYS A 505 22.80 -37.61 11.06
C LYS A 505 23.30 -37.30 12.48
N PRO A 506 24.54 -36.85 12.71
CA PRO A 506 25.02 -36.57 14.08
C PRO A 506 24.34 -35.36 14.74
N TYR A 507 23.65 -34.53 13.95
CA TYR A 507 23.16 -33.21 14.35
C TYR A 507 21.62 -33.07 14.25
N ILE A 508 20.92 -34.12 13.83
CA ILE A 508 19.46 -34.17 13.74
C ILE A 508 19.01 -35.47 14.42
N PHE A 509 18.40 -35.37 15.61
CA PHE A 509 18.07 -36.56 16.41
C PHE A 509 16.82 -36.43 17.30
N SER A 510 16.28 -35.22 17.51
CA SER A 510 15.10 -35.02 18.37
C SER A 510 14.13 -34.02 17.79
N SER A 511 12.88 -34.44 17.60
CA SER A 511 11.81 -33.60 17.07
C SER A 511 11.50 -32.40 17.97
N TYR A 512 11.55 -32.62 19.30
CA TYR A 512 11.41 -31.59 20.32
C TYR A 512 12.50 -30.53 20.21
N LYS A 513 13.77 -30.93 20.19
CA LYS A 513 14.91 -29.99 20.08
C LYS A 513 14.89 -29.23 18.75
N PHE A 514 14.50 -29.91 17.67
CA PHE A 514 14.33 -29.27 16.37
C PHE A 514 13.27 -28.15 16.43
N GLN A 515 12.19 -28.36 17.18
CA GLN A 515 11.19 -27.32 17.45
C GLN A 515 11.71 -26.24 18.41
N GLU A 516 12.49 -26.55 19.44
CA GLU A 516 13.10 -25.54 20.32
C GLU A 516 13.99 -24.58 19.52
N LYS A 517 14.80 -25.13 18.61
CA LYS A 517 15.67 -24.37 17.70
C LYS A 517 14.86 -23.51 16.73
N ASN A 518 13.76 -24.02 16.14
CA ASN A 518 12.81 -23.21 15.36
C ASN A 518 12.28 -22.02 16.18
N CYS A 519 12.06 -22.24 17.47
CA CYS A 519 11.54 -21.24 18.39
C CYS A 519 12.62 -20.33 18.99
N ASN A 520 13.89 -20.44 18.58
CA ASN A 520 15.01 -19.68 19.14
C ASN A 520 15.08 -19.76 20.68
N ILE A 521 14.70 -20.90 21.26
CA ILE A 521 14.80 -21.15 22.70
C ILE A 521 16.24 -21.57 22.99
N VAL A 522 16.94 -20.79 23.82
CA VAL A 522 18.33 -21.05 24.21
C VAL A 522 18.32 -21.87 25.49
N ASN A 523 18.80 -23.11 25.42
CA ASN A 523 19.09 -23.94 26.59
C ASN A 523 20.62 -23.89 26.85
N GLU A 524 21.02 -23.83 28.12
CA GLU A 524 22.43 -23.72 28.54
C GLU A 524 23.31 -24.92 28.13
N ASN A 525 22.68 -26.02 27.72
CA ASN A 525 23.38 -27.17 27.16
C ASN A 525 23.73 -26.88 25.69
N ASN A 526 25.04 -26.78 25.44
CA ASN A 526 25.66 -26.51 24.14
C ASN A 526 25.49 -27.71 23.19
N GLU A 527 24.25 -27.99 22.80
CA GLU A 527 23.92 -29.15 22.00
C GLU A 527 24.04 -28.83 20.51
N SER A 528 24.76 -29.72 19.83
CA SER A 528 25.09 -29.67 18.41
C SER A 528 23.88 -29.82 17.47
N HIS A 529 22.66 -29.90 17.98
CA HIS A 529 21.46 -30.08 17.15
C HIS A 529 21.22 -28.88 16.22
N TYR A 530 21.06 -29.13 14.93
CA TYR A 530 20.77 -28.08 13.96
C TYR A 530 19.36 -27.51 14.09
N SER A 531 19.19 -26.24 13.69
CA SER A 531 17.86 -25.68 13.47
C SER A 531 17.30 -26.13 12.11
N PRO A 532 15.97 -26.04 11.91
CA PRO A 532 15.36 -26.28 10.61
C PRO A 532 15.95 -25.43 9.49
N GLU A 533 16.19 -24.13 9.74
CA GLU A 533 16.83 -23.25 8.77
C GLU A 533 18.25 -23.70 8.43
N THR A 534 19.04 -24.10 9.43
CA THR A 534 20.42 -24.59 9.22
C THR A 534 20.42 -25.85 8.35
N LEU A 535 19.52 -26.80 8.62
CA LEU A 535 19.38 -28.01 7.81
C LEU A 535 19.06 -27.66 6.35
N LEU A 536 18.10 -26.76 6.11
CA LEU A 536 17.72 -26.36 4.75
C LEU A 536 18.88 -25.67 4.01
N GLU A 537 19.65 -24.81 4.68
CA GLU A 537 20.83 -24.16 4.10
C GLU A 537 21.93 -25.15 3.75
N LEU A 538 22.22 -26.12 4.63
CA LEU A 538 23.20 -27.18 4.36
C LEU A 538 22.81 -28.00 3.12
N ILE A 539 21.53 -28.36 3.00
CA ILE A 539 21.04 -29.10 1.82
C ILE A 539 21.18 -28.24 0.57
N ALA A 540 20.78 -26.96 0.62
CA ALA A 540 20.89 -26.05 -0.52
C ALA A 540 22.35 -25.90 -1.00
N ASN A 541 23.27 -25.71 -0.07
CA ASN A 541 24.70 -25.58 -0.37
C ASN A 541 25.24 -26.87 -0.99
N LYS A 542 24.93 -28.03 -0.40
CA LYS A 542 25.39 -29.31 -0.93
C LYS A 542 24.88 -29.57 -2.34
N ILE A 543 23.60 -29.29 -2.61
CA ILE A 543 23.04 -29.45 -3.96
C ILE A 543 23.72 -28.50 -4.96
N THR A 544 24.07 -27.28 -4.54
CA THR A 544 24.75 -26.30 -5.40
C THR A 544 26.20 -26.70 -5.70
N GLU A 545 26.88 -27.38 -4.77
CA GLU A 545 28.24 -27.92 -4.95
C GLU A 545 28.28 -29.07 -5.97
N LEU A 546 27.17 -29.80 -6.12
CA LEU A 546 27.09 -30.92 -7.06
C LEU A 546 26.97 -30.45 -8.51
N THR A 547 27.78 -31.02 -9.41
CA THR A 547 27.68 -30.80 -10.86
C THR A 547 26.59 -31.67 -11.50
N ILE A 548 25.32 -31.46 -11.11
CA ILE A 548 24.16 -32.29 -11.50
C ILE A 548 23.00 -31.51 -12.14
N LYS A 549 23.23 -30.24 -12.47
CA LYS A 549 22.17 -29.31 -12.94
C LYS A 549 21.46 -29.76 -14.21
N ASP A 550 22.18 -30.44 -15.09
CA ASP A 550 21.64 -30.96 -16.36
C ASP A 550 21.13 -32.41 -16.23
N ASP A 551 21.41 -33.06 -15.10
CA ASP A 551 21.00 -34.44 -14.86
C ASP A 551 19.50 -34.49 -14.53
N LYS A 552 18.78 -35.41 -15.18
CA LYS A 552 17.35 -35.59 -15.00
C LYS A 552 16.96 -37.06 -14.92
N ILE A 553 15.82 -37.33 -14.30
CA ILE A 553 15.32 -38.67 -14.09
C ILE A 553 13.81 -38.75 -14.25
N GLU A 554 13.31 -39.88 -14.74
CA GLU A 554 11.87 -40.17 -14.83
C GLU A 554 11.41 -40.96 -13.62
N ILE A 555 10.34 -40.50 -12.97
CA ILE A 555 9.74 -41.17 -11.81
C ILE A 555 8.23 -41.23 -12.02
N HIS A 556 7.76 -42.32 -12.64
CA HIS A 556 6.36 -42.45 -13.08
C HIS A 556 5.35 -42.31 -11.94
N GLU A 557 5.70 -42.75 -10.74
CA GLU A 557 4.79 -42.63 -9.60
C GLU A 557 4.59 -41.17 -9.18
N LEU A 558 5.63 -40.33 -9.26
CA LEU A 558 5.51 -38.88 -9.01
C LEU A 558 4.61 -38.20 -10.06
N ASP A 559 4.59 -38.69 -11.31
CA ASP A 559 3.71 -38.15 -12.35
C ASP A 559 2.24 -38.29 -11.96
N THR A 560 1.86 -39.43 -11.37
CA THR A 560 0.50 -39.68 -10.87
C THR A 560 0.15 -38.72 -9.73
N TYR A 561 1.01 -38.60 -8.71
CA TYR A 561 0.76 -37.71 -7.58
C TYR A 561 0.68 -36.23 -7.98
N LEU A 562 1.53 -35.81 -8.92
CA LEU A 562 1.63 -34.42 -9.39
C LEU A 562 0.75 -34.14 -10.61
N LYS A 563 -0.13 -35.07 -10.99
CA LYS A 563 -1.09 -34.96 -12.10
C LYS A 563 -0.44 -34.52 -13.42
N TYR A 564 0.70 -35.11 -13.77
CA TYR A 564 1.26 -34.94 -15.11
C TYR A 564 0.51 -35.83 -16.12
N VAL A 565 0.11 -35.24 -17.25
CA VAL A 565 -0.61 -35.96 -18.32
C VAL A 565 0.35 -36.75 -19.22
N LYS A 566 1.63 -36.35 -19.26
CA LYS A 566 2.72 -37.00 -19.99
C LYS A 566 3.86 -37.28 -19.02
N LYS A 567 4.71 -38.26 -19.34
CA LYS A 567 5.93 -38.55 -18.58
C LYS A 567 6.73 -37.27 -18.37
N ASN A 568 7.08 -37.00 -17.11
CA ASN A 568 7.87 -35.84 -16.75
C ASN A 568 9.30 -36.24 -16.40
N SER A 569 10.24 -35.36 -16.73
CA SER A 569 11.64 -35.49 -16.37
C SER A 569 11.95 -34.53 -15.22
N TYR A 570 12.39 -35.06 -14.08
CA TYR A 570 12.66 -34.33 -12.85
C TYR A 570 14.14 -33.99 -12.76
N SER A 571 14.49 -32.76 -12.38
CA SER A 571 15.89 -32.39 -12.10
C SER A 571 16.41 -33.19 -10.91
N MET A 572 17.62 -33.74 -11.05
CA MET A 572 18.29 -34.46 -9.95
C MET A 572 18.51 -33.59 -8.72
N GLU A 573 18.61 -32.27 -8.88
CA GLU A 573 18.71 -31.32 -7.76
C GLU A 573 17.47 -31.40 -6.86
N ILE A 574 16.27 -31.46 -7.45
CA ILE A 574 15.00 -31.60 -6.70
C ILE A 574 14.90 -32.98 -6.05
N ILE A 575 15.31 -34.03 -6.77
CA ILE A 575 15.20 -35.40 -6.27
C ILE A 575 16.16 -35.66 -5.11
N TYR A 576 17.41 -35.20 -5.21
CA TYR A 576 18.35 -35.33 -4.10
C TYR A 576 17.95 -34.46 -2.91
N ALA A 577 17.46 -33.24 -3.13
CA ALA A 577 16.96 -32.42 -2.04
C ALA A 577 15.79 -33.08 -1.29
N LEU A 578 14.86 -33.69 -2.02
CA LEU A 578 13.76 -34.50 -1.46
C LEU A 578 14.30 -35.69 -0.67
N TYR A 579 15.26 -36.44 -1.24
CA TYR A 579 15.86 -37.62 -0.61
C TYR A 579 16.60 -37.26 0.68
N ILE A 580 17.49 -36.27 0.64
CA ILE A 580 18.30 -35.81 1.78
C ILE A 580 17.38 -35.33 2.90
N LEU A 581 16.38 -34.50 2.59
CA LEU A 581 15.48 -33.98 3.60
C LEU A 581 14.63 -35.09 4.23
N ASN A 582 14.08 -36.02 3.44
CA ASN A 582 13.41 -37.20 3.99
C ASN A 582 14.34 -38.01 4.92
N ARG A 583 15.60 -38.27 4.51
CA ARG A 583 16.56 -39.02 5.32
C ARG A 583 16.87 -38.30 6.63
N ALA A 584 17.00 -36.98 6.61
CA ALA A 584 17.22 -36.19 7.81
C ALA A 584 16.06 -36.36 8.82
N LEU A 585 14.81 -36.38 8.33
CA LEU A 585 13.62 -36.51 9.17
C LEU A 585 13.45 -37.92 9.76
N GLU A 586 13.98 -38.96 9.10
CA GLU A 586 13.99 -40.33 9.64
C GLU A 586 14.83 -40.46 10.93
N TYR A 587 15.76 -39.53 11.19
CA TYR A 587 16.56 -39.52 12.41
C TYR A 587 15.89 -38.80 13.59
N LEU A 588 14.81 -38.05 13.36
CA LEU A 588 14.11 -37.36 14.43
C LEU A 588 13.30 -38.34 15.27
N ILE A 589 13.68 -38.50 16.54
CA ILE A 589 12.88 -39.23 17.52
C ILE A 589 11.88 -38.25 18.14
N ASN A 590 10.61 -38.66 18.19
CA ASN A 590 9.51 -37.87 18.76
C ASN A 590 9.52 -37.83 20.28
#